data_AF-A0A1B6IU38-F1
#
_entry.id   AF-A0A1B6IU38-F1
#
_cell.length_a   1.000
_cell.length_b   1.000
_cell.length_c   1.000
_cell.angle_alpha   90.00
_cell.angle_beta   90.00
_cell.angle_gamma   90.00
#
_symmetry.space_group_name_H-M   'P 1'
#
loop_
_entity.id
_entity.type
_entity.pdbx_description
1 polymer ?
#
loop_
_entity_poly.entity_id
_entity_poly.type
_entity_poly.pdbx_seq_one_letter_code
_entity_poly.pdbx_strand_id
1 'polypeptide(L)'
;FYQTLYQKLDSEDDTTYFKRITLRLSDESDTVYINRLCLVKRTFAHLPLWYSTQYLDLIRNYYVTLYTKSSSESDESLFKRIVTKEDEESDEECVKRVSLVRQLFPNLSLWYDTKYYNLTKRFYYDLYQKSTSEDEISYFQRITKRLNEESNSVYIKRISLIKKTLINLPLWYSTQYLDIVKNYYSALYTRSSSESEESFFKRIVTKEDDESDEQCKQRISIIRQLYPNLALWYDAKYYSLTKSFYQSLYQKLSDEDETTYFKRITTKLSDESDVVFINRLSLIKKTYSCLSLWYSKDYLDIVKQYYIAKYTKGSSETEESQYYRIVTKEVEESDEQCAQRVQVIQSVFPNLSLWYDEKYYDLVKKFYPIWFKKLSSEDDTAYFKRITTKSTEETDEVYVNRLACIKRSFSGLNLWYSKQFLDVTRSYYIARYTKASTETEESLYQRIVTKECGENDNQWVKRVELVHQLYPNLALWSDVKHYELIKTVYQSIYKKTTSEDEVTYFKRITTRYAHETDAVYLGRMTLIENTFSSLSLWSSVENLSIIKSFYSLKYAKQAGETDEAYFTRLVAKETCDVSDEVYVK
;
A
#
# COMPACT_ATOMS: atom_id res chain seq x y z
N PHE A 1 -21.24 -68.12 45.69
CA PHE A 1 -21.93 -68.79 44.57
C PHE A 1 -21.35 -68.38 43.21
N TYR A 2 -21.52 -67.13 42.75
CA TYR A 2 -21.01 -66.68 41.44
C TYR A 2 -19.49 -66.80 41.30
N GLN A 3 -18.73 -66.51 42.37
CA GLN A 3 -17.28 -66.62 42.37
C GLN A 3 -16.78 -68.05 42.09
N THR A 4 -17.51 -69.07 42.55
CA THR A 4 -17.19 -70.49 42.34
C THR A 4 -17.68 -70.98 40.97
N LEU A 5 -18.87 -70.52 40.54
CA LEU A 5 -19.50 -70.97 39.30
C LEU A 5 -18.81 -70.44 38.03
N TYR A 6 -18.28 -69.21 38.11
CA TYR A 6 -17.66 -68.52 36.99
C TYR A 6 -16.16 -68.34 37.15
N GLN A 7 -15.50 -69.12 38.02
CA GLN A 7 -14.04 -69.10 38.08
C GLN A 7 -13.45 -69.60 36.75
N LYS A 8 -12.30 -69.04 36.34
CA LYS A 8 -11.53 -69.54 35.19
C LYS A 8 -11.01 -70.95 35.50
N LEU A 9 -11.22 -71.88 34.58
CA LEU A 9 -10.70 -73.24 34.70
C LEU A 9 -9.25 -73.29 34.19
N ASP A 10 -8.43 -74.18 34.76
CA ASP A 10 -7.02 -74.32 34.39
C ASP A 10 -6.81 -74.70 32.91
N SER A 11 -7.81 -75.33 32.29
CA SER A 11 -7.78 -75.75 30.88
C SER A 11 -8.26 -74.67 29.89
N GLU A 12 -8.70 -73.49 30.36
CA GLU A 12 -9.25 -72.44 29.50
C GLU A 12 -8.26 -71.30 29.25
N ASP A 13 -8.16 -70.85 28.00
CA ASP A 13 -7.58 -69.54 27.69
C ASP A 13 -8.59 -68.41 28.01
N ASP A 14 -8.12 -67.15 27.94
CA ASP A 14 -8.96 -65.98 28.27
C ASP A 14 -10.20 -65.87 27.38
N THR A 15 -10.07 -66.21 26.10
CA THR A 15 -11.17 -66.05 25.13
C THR A 15 -12.24 -67.13 25.36
N THR A 16 -11.83 -68.37 25.62
CA THR A 16 -12.71 -69.49 25.95
C THR A 16 -13.43 -69.24 27.27
N TYR A 17 -12.69 -68.77 28.28
CA TYR A 17 -13.25 -68.38 29.57
C TYR A 17 -14.30 -67.27 29.41
N PHE A 18 -13.97 -66.18 28.72
CA PHE A 18 -14.89 -65.07 28.52
C PHE A 18 -16.12 -65.47 27.70
N LYS A 19 -15.95 -66.28 26.65
CA LYS A 19 -17.06 -66.81 25.86
C LYS A 19 -17.99 -67.68 26.69
N ARG A 20 -17.47 -68.50 27.61
CA ARG A 20 -18.28 -69.30 28.53
C ARG A 20 -19.09 -68.43 29.49
N ILE A 21 -18.47 -67.38 30.04
CA ILE A 21 -19.13 -66.45 30.96
C ILE A 21 -20.29 -65.71 30.27
N THR A 22 -20.04 -65.19 29.07
CA THR A 22 -21.03 -64.38 28.32
C THR A 22 -22.02 -65.22 27.53
N LEU A 23 -21.86 -66.55 27.49
CA LEU A 23 -22.80 -67.43 26.80
C LEU A 23 -24.20 -67.27 27.40
N ARG A 24 -25.18 -67.06 26.52
CA ARG A 24 -26.59 -67.04 26.91
C ARG A 24 -27.06 -68.47 27.18
N LEU A 25 -27.73 -68.67 28.32
CA LEU A 25 -28.23 -69.98 28.71
C LEU A 25 -29.53 -70.32 27.98
N SER A 26 -29.85 -71.60 27.85
CA SER A 26 -31.12 -72.07 27.29
C SER A 26 -32.28 -71.48 28.08
N ASP A 27 -33.29 -70.96 27.37
CA ASP A 27 -34.50 -70.32 27.91
C ASP A 27 -34.26 -69.02 28.71
N GLU A 28 -33.07 -68.43 28.62
CA GLU A 28 -32.74 -67.18 29.29
C GLU A 28 -33.36 -65.97 28.54
N SER A 29 -34.31 -65.27 29.18
CA SER A 29 -34.86 -64.01 28.65
C SER A 29 -33.81 -62.89 28.70
N ASP A 30 -34.02 -61.80 27.94
CA ASP A 30 -33.07 -60.67 27.89
C ASP A 30 -32.83 -60.08 29.29
N THR A 31 -33.89 -59.92 30.08
CA THR A 31 -33.81 -59.41 31.45
C THR A 31 -33.01 -60.35 32.36
N VAL A 32 -33.20 -61.66 32.25
CA VAL A 32 -32.46 -62.64 33.06
C VAL A 32 -30.98 -62.67 32.66
N TYR A 33 -30.69 -62.63 31.35
CA TYR A 33 -29.34 -62.56 30.80
C TYR A 33 -28.58 -61.34 31.29
N ILE A 34 -29.19 -60.15 31.20
CA ILE A 34 -28.59 -58.91 31.68
C ILE A 34 -28.38 -58.93 33.19
N ASN A 35 -29.37 -59.35 33.97
CA ASN A 35 -29.24 -59.41 35.43
C ASN A 35 -28.13 -60.37 35.87
N ARG A 36 -28.02 -61.54 35.22
CA ARG A 36 -26.94 -62.49 35.48
C ARG A 36 -25.59 -61.88 35.17
N LEU A 37 -25.42 -61.29 33.99
CA LEU A 37 -24.13 -60.69 33.61
C LEU A 37 -23.78 -59.46 34.43
N CYS A 38 -24.75 -58.66 34.90
CA CYS A 38 -24.49 -57.60 35.86
C CYS A 38 -23.94 -58.16 37.19
N LEU A 39 -24.48 -59.27 37.70
CA LEU A 39 -23.95 -59.91 38.91
C LEU A 39 -22.54 -60.50 38.69
N VAL A 40 -22.30 -61.11 37.52
CA VAL A 40 -20.98 -61.62 37.16
C VAL A 40 -19.98 -60.46 37.03
N LYS A 41 -20.35 -59.37 36.35
CA LYS A 41 -19.53 -58.16 36.22
C LYS A 41 -19.18 -57.61 37.59
N ARG A 42 -20.14 -57.43 38.51
CA ARG A 42 -19.84 -56.99 39.89
C ARG A 42 -18.90 -57.92 40.64
N THR A 43 -19.04 -59.23 40.45
CA THR A 43 -18.17 -60.23 41.09
C THR A 43 -16.75 -60.22 40.53
N PHE A 44 -16.61 -59.97 39.23
CA PHE A 44 -15.37 -59.99 38.48
C PHE A 44 -15.17 -58.67 37.72
N ALA A 45 -15.21 -57.57 38.47
CA ALA A 45 -15.31 -56.21 37.92
C ALA A 45 -14.11 -55.86 37.05
N HIS A 46 -12.92 -56.33 37.41
CA HIS A 46 -11.65 -55.96 36.76
C HIS A 46 -11.24 -56.88 35.60
N LEU A 47 -12.13 -57.74 35.11
CA LEU A 47 -11.81 -58.59 33.96
C LEU A 47 -11.65 -57.74 32.69
N PRO A 48 -10.58 -57.95 31.89
CA PRO A 48 -10.39 -57.29 30.60
C PRO A 48 -11.59 -57.45 29.65
N LEU A 49 -12.37 -58.53 29.84
CA LEU A 49 -13.63 -58.78 29.15
C LEU A 49 -14.51 -57.54 29.04
N TRP A 50 -14.69 -56.77 30.13
CA TRP A 50 -15.64 -55.65 30.19
C TRP A 50 -15.12 -54.36 29.55
N TYR A 51 -13.82 -54.25 29.31
CA TYR A 51 -13.17 -52.97 29.01
C TYR A 51 -12.31 -52.99 27.75
N SER A 52 -11.95 -54.17 27.24
CA SER A 52 -11.11 -54.31 26.05
C SER A 52 -11.96 -54.40 24.79
N THR A 53 -11.57 -53.62 23.77
CA THR A 53 -12.16 -53.71 22.42
C THR A 53 -11.97 -55.09 21.79
N GLN A 54 -10.93 -55.83 22.18
CA GLN A 54 -10.66 -57.19 21.71
C GLN A 54 -11.83 -58.15 21.98
N TYR A 55 -12.56 -57.94 23.08
CA TYR A 55 -13.65 -58.82 23.52
C TYR A 55 -15.03 -58.22 23.27
N LEU A 56 -15.10 -57.08 22.56
CA LEU A 56 -16.35 -56.34 22.35
C LEU A 56 -17.46 -57.20 21.74
N ASP A 57 -17.11 -58.11 20.82
CA ASP A 57 -18.08 -59.01 20.19
C ASP A 57 -18.71 -60.00 21.17
N LEU A 58 -17.97 -60.45 22.18
CA LEU A 58 -18.47 -61.38 23.21
C LEU A 58 -19.47 -60.72 24.16
N ILE A 59 -19.35 -59.41 24.38
CA ILE A 59 -20.20 -58.63 25.28
C ILE A 59 -21.16 -57.69 24.54
N ARG A 60 -21.19 -57.74 23.21
CA ARG A 60 -22.02 -56.87 22.37
C ARG A 60 -23.48 -56.92 22.79
N ASN A 61 -24.05 -58.11 22.87
CA ASN A 61 -25.44 -58.31 23.26
C ASN A 61 -25.70 -57.80 24.70
N TYR A 62 -24.72 -57.96 25.59
CA TYR A 62 -24.84 -57.46 26.97
C TYR A 62 -24.96 -55.93 26.99
N TYR A 63 -24.02 -55.20 26.39
CA TYR A 63 -24.06 -53.74 26.41
C TYR A 63 -25.17 -53.15 25.54
N VAL A 64 -25.49 -53.76 24.41
CA VAL A 64 -26.60 -53.30 23.56
C VAL A 64 -27.92 -53.39 24.31
N THR A 65 -28.23 -54.54 24.91
CA THR A 65 -29.48 -54.70 25.65
C THR A 65 -29.47 -53.88 26.95
N LEU A 66 -28.34 -53.81 27.67
CA LEU A 66 -28.23 -53.00 28.89
C LEU A 66 -28.50 -51.51 28.61
N TYR A 67 -27.91 -50.93 27.57
CA TYR A 67 -28.06 -49.51 27.25
C TYR A 67 -29.10 -49.21 26.18
N THR A 68 -30.01 -50.15 25.92
CA THR A 68 -31.22 -49.86 25.15
C THR A 68 -32.15 -49.00 26.01
N LYS A 69 -32.70 -47.95 25.40
CA LYS A 69 -33.63 -47.02 26.05
C LYS A 69 -34.91 -47.75 26.46
N SER A 70 -35.29 -47.65 27.73
CA SER A 70 -36.60 -48.16 28.17
C SER A 70 -37.73 -47.25 27.71
N SER A 71 -38.95 -47.77 27.54
CA SER A 71 -40.10 -47.01 27.03
C SER A 71 -40.48 -45.78 27.87
N SER A 72 -40.20 -45.80 29.19
CA SER A 72 -40.44 -44.70 30.13
C SER A 72 -39.18 -43.88 30.46
N GLU A 73 -38.01 -44.24 29.93
CA GLU A 73 -36.74 -43.57 30.22
C GLU A 73 -36.58 -42.32 29.35
N SER A 74 -36.16 -41.19 29.93
CA SER A 74 -35.79 -40.01 29.16
C SER A 74 -34.39 -40.18 28.55
N ASP A 75 -34.07 -39.44 27.47
CA ASP A 75 -32.72 -39.47 26.90
C ASP A 75 -31.66 -39.08 27.95
N GLU A 76 -31.96 -38.10 28.80
CA GLU A 76 -31.04 -37.65 29.84
C GLU A 76 -30.79 -38.73 30.91
N SER A 77 -31.82 -39.48 31.29
CA SER A 77 -31.67 -40.60 32.24
C SER A 77 -30.82 -41.73 31.64
N LEU A 78 -31.07 -42.09 30.37
CA LEU A 78 -30.26 -43.07 29.65
C LEU A 78 -28.80 -42.62 29.58
N PHE A 79 -28.57 -41.37 29.22
CA PHE A 79 -27.23 -40.83 29.05
C PHE A 79 -26.46 -40.75 30.37
N LYS A 80 -27.12 -40.35 31.46
CA LYS A 80 -26.55 -40.45 32.82
C LYS A 80 -26.18 -41.89 33.14
N ARG A 81 -27.05 -42.86 32.86
CA ARG A 81 -26.79 -44.28 33.09
C ARG A 81 -25.59 -44.80 32.30
N ILE A 82 -25.35 -44.29 31.09
CA ILE A 82 -24.17 -44.63 30.29
C ILE A 82 -22.89 -44.06 30.92
N VAL A 83 -22.86 -42.76 31.25
CA VAL A 83 -21.60 -42.10 31.68
C VAL A 83 -21.29 -42.23 33.16
N THR A 84 -22.26 -42.64 33.99
CA THR A 84 -22.06 -42.80 35.42
C THR A 84 -21.11 -43.97 35.67
N LYS A 85 -20.10 -43.72 36.51
CA LYS A 85 -19.17 -44.72 37.01
C LYS A 85 -19.91 -45.71 37.90
N GLU A 86 -19.69 -47.00 37.69
CA GLU A 86 -20.23 -48.04 38.57
C GLU A 86 -19.38 -48.18 39.85
N ASP A 87 -19.98 -48.64 40.95
CA ASP A 87 -19.34 -48.65 42.28
C ASP A 87 -18.04 -49.46 42.31
N GLU A 88 -17.99 -50.54 41.53
CA GLU A 88 -16.84 -51.46 41.45
C GLU A 88 -15.81 -51.08 40.38
N GLU A 89 -16.07 -50.05 39.55
CA GLU A 89 -15.16 -49.62 38.49
C GLU A 89 -14.11 -48.62 39.01
N SER A 90 -12.89 -48.67 38.45
CA SER A 90 -11.96 -47.54 38.50
C SER A 90 -12.33 -46.45 37.48
N ASP A 91 -11.72 -45.26 37.58
CA ASP A 91 -11.96 -44.19 36.60
C ASP A 91 -11.53 -44.60 35.19
N GLU A 92 -10.40 -45.30 35.08
CA GLU A 92 -9.89 -45.82 33.79
C GLU A 92 -10.83 -46.87 33.18
N GLU A 93 -11.36 -47.77 34.01
CA GLU A 93 -12.33 -48.79 33.59
C GLU A 93 -13.66 -48.18 33.14
N CYS A 94 -14.16 -47.17 33.87
CA CYS A 94 -15.33 -46.41 33.46
C CYS A 94 -15.13 -45.78 32.07
N VAL A 95 -14.00 -45.12 31.83
CA VAL A 95 -13.67 -44.53 30.51
C VAL A 95 -13.60 -45.60 29.43
N LYS A 96 -13.00 -46.75 29.70
CA LYS A 96 -12.95 -47.87 28.75
C LYS A 96 -14.34 -48.41 28.44
N ARG A 97 -15.19 -48.67 29.45
CA ARG A 97 -16.58 -49.09 29.26
C ARG A 97 -17.36 -48.08 28.42
N VAL A 98 -17.33 -46.80 28.80
CA VAL A 98 -18.04 -45.74 28.07
C VAL A 98 -17.54 -45.64 26.64
N SER A 99 -16.25 -45.87 26.40
CA SER A 99 -15.66 -45.94 25.05
C SER A 99 -16.18 -47.12 24.23
N LEU A 100 -16.37 -48.30 24.84
CA LEU A 100 -17.00 -49.45 24.18
C LEU A 100 -18.46 -49.14 23.83
N VAL A 101 -19.22 -48.55 24.76
CA VAL A 101 -20.61 -48.13 24.51
C VAL A 101 -20.67 -47.11 23.37
N ARG A 102 -19.75 -46.15 23.31
CA ARG A 102 -19.63 -45.21 22.19
C ARG A 102 -19.35 -45.90 20.85
N GLN A 103 -18.56 -46.97 20.84
CA GLN A 103 -18.31 -47.75 19.61
C GLN A 103 -19.56 -48.52 19.16
N LEU A 104 -20.34 -49.06 20.10
CA LEU A 104 -21.59 -49.76 19.80
C LEU A 104 -22.71 -48.80 19.36
N PHE A 105 -22.68 -47.57 19.85
CA PHE A 105 -23.70 -46.56 19.60
C PHE A 105 -23.10 -45.21 19.16
N PRO A 106 -22.40 -45.15 18.01
CA PRO A 106 -21.62 -43.98 17.59
C PRO A 106 -22.47 -42.75 17.29
N ASN A 107 -23.76 -42.95 16.99
CA ASN A 107 -24.70 -41.91 16.60
C ASN A 107 -25.64 -41.45 17.74
N LEU A 108 -25.37 -41.81 19.01
CA LEU A 108 -26.13 -41.22 20.12
C LEU A 108 -25.82 -39.74 20.25
N SER A 109 -26.87 -38.92 20.41
CA SER A 109 -26.74 -37.48 20.64
C SER A 109 -25.88 -37.14 21.85
N LEU A 110 -25.77 -38.06 22.82
CA LEU A 110 -24.81 -37.98 23.93
C LEU A 110 -23.39 -37.56 23.49
N TRP A 111 -22.90 -38.07 22.36
CA TRP A 111 -21.51 -37.88 21.94
C TRP A 111 -21.26 -36.56 21.21
N TYR A 112 -22.28 -35.87 20.73
CA TYR A 112 -22.10 -34.73 19.82
C TYR A 112 -23.05 -33.56 20.07
N ASP A 113 -24.14 -33.74 20.83
CA ASP A 113 -25.07 -32.68 21.15
C ASP A 113 -24.56 -31.89 22.37
N THR A 114 -24.35 -30.59 22.17
CA THR A 114 -23.90 -29.65 23.20
C THR A 114 -24.80 -29.64 24.44
N LYS A 115 -26.09 -29.98 24.30
CA LYS A 115 -27.02 -30.11 25.43
C LYS A 115 -26.49 -31.07 26.50
N TYR A 116 -25.80 -32.14 26.11
CA TYR A 116 -25.30 -33.18 27.00
C TYR A 116 -23.82 -33.04 27.32
N TYR A 117 -23.18 -31.92 26.95
CA TYR A 117 -21.75 -31.70 27.15
C TYR A 117 -21.30 -31.88 28.60
N ASN A 118 -22.09 -31.42 29.57
CA ASN A 118 -21.75 -31.56 30.99
C ASN A 118 -21.67 -33.03 31.45
N LEU A 119 -22.41 -33.94 30.79
CA LEU A 119 -22.35 -35.38 31.07
C LEU A 119 -21.10 -36.04 30.47
N THR A 120 -20.61 -35.54 29.32
CA THR A 120 -19.49 -36.16 28.58
C THR A 120 -18.15 -35.46 28.77
N LYS A 121 -18.11 -34.26 29.34
CA LYS A 121 -16.90 -33.45 29.54
C LYS A 121 -15.79 -34.24 30.24
N ARG A 122 -16.10 -34.91 31.36
CA ARG A 122 -15.10 -35.68 32.11
C ARG A 122 -14.61 -36.88 31.31
N PHE A 123 -15.52 -37.62 30.70
CA PHE A 123 -15.19 -38.73 29.81
C PHE A 123 -14.25 -38.30 28.66
N TYR A 124 -14.53 -37.19 27.99
CA TYR A 124 -13.67 -36.71 26.90
C TYR A 124 -12.29 -36.26 27.39
N TYR A 125 -12.22 -35.64 28.57
CA TYR A 125 -10.96 -35.23 29.17
C TYR A 125 -10.09 -36.45 29.47
N ASP A 126 -10.64 -37.47 30.12
CA ASP A 126 -9.91 -38.67 30.50
C ASP A 126 -9.54 -39.54 29.26
N LEU A 127 -10.45 -39.69 28.29
CA LEU A 127 -10.22 -40.48 27.07
C LEU A 127 -9.09 -39.91 26.19
N TYR A 128 -9.05 -38.60 26.05
CA TYR A 128 -8.08 -37.91 25.21
C TYR A 128 -6.97 -37.26 26.03
N GLN A 129 -6.67 -37.79 27.22
CA GLN A 129 -5.44 -37.47 27.89
C GLN A 129 -4.25 -38.02 27.07
N LYS A 130 -3.17 -37.24 26.98
CA LYS A 130 -1.94 -37.67 26.28
C LYS A 130 -1.23 -38.75 27.11
N SER A 131 -0.91 -39.87 26.50
CA SER A 131 -0.12 -40.92 27.16
C SER A 131 1.36 -40.54 27.27
N THR A 132 2.06 -41.05 28.28
CA THR A 132 3.48 -40.72 28.53
C THR A 132 4.41 -41.16 27.40
N SER A 133 4.05 -42.20 26.66
CA SER A 133 4.80 -42.74 25.52
C SER A 133 4.31 -42.24 24.16
N GLU A 134 3.26 -41.42 24.11
CA GLU A 134 2.67 -40.93 22.85
C GLU A 134 3.33 -39.62 22.42
N ASP A 135 3.81 -39.55 21.17
CA ASP A 135 4.32 -38.30 20.62
C ASP A 135 3.19 -37.30 20.32
N GLU A 136 3.53 -36.04 20.16
CA GLU A 136 2.55 -34.96 19.99
C GLU A 136 1.71 -35.09 18.71
N ILE A 137 2.31 -35.54 17.60
CA ILE A 137 1.61 -35.67 16.33
C ILE A 137 0.61 -36.83 16.40
N SER A 138 1.05 -38.00 16.90
CA SER A 138 0.16 -39.15 17.11
C SER A 138 -1.00 -38.81 18.04
N TYR A 139 -0.73 -38.06 19.12
CA TYR A 139 -1.76 -37.57 20.05
C TYR A 139 -2.82 -36.72 19.35
N PHE A 140 -2.41 -35.74 18.56
CA PHE A 140 -3.32 -34.86 17.85
C PHE A 140 -4.08 -35.57 16.72
N GLN A 141 -3.43 -36.49 16.00
CA GLN A 141 -4.10 -37.34 15.02
C GLN A 141 -5.17 -38.23 15.68
N ARG A 142 -4.91 -38.75 16.88
CA ARG A 142 -5.90 -39.54 17.64
C ARG A 142 -7.13 -38.71 18.02
N ILE A 143 -6.95 -37.44 18.39
CA ILE A 143 -8.05 -36.51 18.70
C ILE A 143 -8.92 -36.25 17.48
N THR A 144 -8.30 -35.91 16.33
CA THR A 144 -9.04 -35.51 15.12
C THR A 144 -9.50 -36.68 14.27
N LYS A 145 -9.16 -37.91 14.65
CA LYS A 145 -9.56 -39.13 13.95
C LYS A 145 -11.07 -39.23 13.82
N ARG A 146 -11.51 -39.50 12.59
CA ARG A 146 -12.90 -39.83 12.29
C ARG A 146 -13.19 -41.26 12.71
N LEU A 147 -14.36 -41.48 13.34
CA LEU A 147 -14.78 -42.83 13.70
C LEU A 147 -15.40 -43.55 12.50
N ASN A 148 -15.38 -44.88 12.55
CA ASN A 148 -16.08 -45.71 11.56
C ASN A 148 -17.58 -45.37 11.58
N GLU A 149 -18.19 -45.28 10.39
CA GLU A 149 -19.62 -44.97 10.19
C GLU A 149 -20.09 -43.59 10.70
N GLU A 150 -19.16 -42.73 11.12
CA GLU A 150 -19.49 -41.39 11.59
C GLU A 150 -19.82 -40.45 10.43
N SER A 151 -21.02 -39.86 10.43
CA SER A 151 -21.41 -38.85 9.44
C SER A 151 -20.61 -37.55 9.59
N ASN A 152 -20.56 -36.71 8.55
CA ASN A 152 -19.84 -35.42 8.61
C ASN A 152 -20.39 -34.52 9.74
N SER A 153 -21.71 -34.49 9.90
CA SER A 153 -22.37 -33.68 10.95
C SER A 153 -21.99 -34.15 12.35
N VAL A 154 -22.00 -35.48 12.58
CA VAL A 154 -21.60 -36.07 13.86
C VAL A 154 -20.12 -35.82 14.14
N TYR A 155 -19.26 -36.02 13.13
CA TYR A 155 -17.82 -35.73 13.23
C TYR A 155 -17.55 -34.29 13.67
N ILE A 156 -18.09 -33.30 12.96
CA ILE A 156 -17.88 -31.88 13.27
C ILE A 156 -18.33 -31.59 14.70
N LYS A 157 -19.57 -31.97 15.05
CA LYS A 157 -20.14 -31.68 16.36
C LYS A 157 -19.36 -32.33 17.49
N ARG A 158 -18.94 -33.60 17.31
CA ARG A 158 -18.09 -34.30 18.27
C ARG A 158 -16.74 -33.62 18.44
N ILE A 159 -16.04 -33.32 17.35
CA ILE A 159 -14.73 -32.65 17.42
C ILE A 159 -14.88 -31.27 18.07
N SER A 160 -15.98 -30.54 17.84
CA SER A 160 -16.27 -29.30 18.56
C SER A 160 -16.43 -29.50 20.08
N LEU A 161 -17.06 -30.59 20.54
CA LEU A 161 -17.12 -30.90 21.97
C LEU A 161 -15.74 -31.26 22.54
N ILE A 162 -14.91 -31.98 21.77
CA ILE A 162 -13.55 -32.30 22.19
C ILE A 162 -12.68 -31.04 22.26
N LYS A 163 -12.78 -30.15 21.26
CA LYS A 163 -12.16 -28.82 21.28
C LYS A 163 -12.61 -28.03 22.52
N LYS A 164 -13.91 -28.00 22.82
CA LYS A 164 -14.43 -27.34 24.04
C LYS A 164 -13.88 -27.95 25.33
N THR A 165 -13.62 -29.27 25.35
CA THR A 165 -13.04 -29.97 26.51
C THR A 165 -11.55 -29.69 26.66
N LEU A 166 -10.83 -29.69 25.54
CA LEU A 166 -9.38 -29.56 25.44
C LEU A 166 -9.02 -28.24 24.79
N ILE A 167 -9.65 -27.16 25.26
CA ILE A 167 -9.61 -25.84 24.62
C ILE A 167 -8.18 -25.34 24.49
N ASN A 168 -7.34 -25.56 25.50
CA ASN A 168 -5.97 -25.01 25.52
C ASN A 168 -4.95 -25.80 24.69
N LEU A 169 -5.36 -26.80 23.91
CA LEU A 169 -4.40 -27.54 23.07
C LEU A 169 -3.88 -26.67 21.92
N PRO A 170 -2.56 -26.65 21.68
CA PRO A 170 -1.96 -25.98 20.53
C PRO A 170 -2.53 -26.46 19.19
N LEU A 171 -3.05 -27.68 19.14
CA LEU A 171 -3.74 -28.28 17.99
C LEU A 171 -4.73 -27.31 17.32
N TRP A 172 -5.51 -26.57 18.11
CA TRP A 172 -6.61 -25.75 17.59
C TRP A 172 -6.18 -24.39 17.06
N TYR A 173 -4.96 -23.97 17.38
CA TYR A 173 -4.53 -22.57 17.28
C TYR A 173 -3.16 -22.37 16.62
N SER A 174 -2.34 -23.41 16.53
CA SER A 174 -1.05 -23.36 15.87
C SER A 174 -1.15 -23.76 14.40
N THR A 175 -0.57 -22.93 13.54
CA THR A 175 -0.48 -23.18 12.09
C THR A 175 0.41 -24.37 11.76
N GLN A 176 1.25 -24.83 12.69
CA GLN A 176 2.08 -26.02 12.49
C GLN A 176 1.27 -27.32 12.38
N TYR A 177 0.03 -27.32 12.91
CA TYR A 177 -0.86 -28.49 12.88
C TYR A 177 -1.98 -28.35 11.84
N LEU A 178 -1.83 -27.42 10.89
CA LEU A 178 -2.85 -27.10 9.89
C LEU A 178 -3.36 -28.35 9.17
N ASP A 179 -2.46 -29.26 8.76
CA ASP A 179 -2.83 -30.49 8.06
C ASP A 179 -3.67 -31.45 8.91
N ILE A 180 -3.48 -31.46 10.24
CA ILE A 180 -4.22 -32.32 11.16
C ILE A 180 -5.65 -31.79 11.36
N VAL A 181 -5.83 -30.48 11.42
CA VAL A 181 -7.15 -29.84 11.66
C VAL A 181 -7.88 -29.44 10.38
N LYS A 182 -7.23 -29.50 9.22
CA LYS A 182 -7.78 -29.10 7.92
C LYS A 182 -9.17 -29.69 7.67
N ASN A 183 -9.31 -30.99 7.80
CA ASN A 183 -10.59 -31.67 7.56
C ASN A 183 -11.70 -31.18 8.50
N TYR A 184 -11.38 -30.92 9.77
CA TYR A 184 -12.34 -30.40 10.73
C TYR A 184 -12.78 -28.98 10.37
N TYR A 185 -11.84 -28.05 10.19
CA TYR A 185 -12.17 -26.65 9.90
C TYR A 185 -12.82 -26.47 8.52
N SER A 186 -12.40 -27.24 7.52
CA SER A 186 -13.05 -27.22 6.20
C SER A 186 -14.49 -27.69 6.26
N ALA A 187 -14.78 -28.72 7.05
CA ALA A 187 -16.14 -29.21 7.24
C ALA A 187 -16.99 -28.24 8.09
N LEU A 188 -16.41 -27.67 9.16
CA LEU A 188 -17.08 -26.73 10.06
C LEU A 188 -17.46 -25.42 9.36
N TYR A 189 -16.55 -24.86 8.55
CA TYR A 189 -16.76 -23.63 7.80
C TYR A 189 -17.17 -23.88 6.35
N THR A 190 -17.91 -24.96 6.12
CA THR A 190 -18.70 -25.08 4.89
C THR A 190 -19.92 -24.16 5.00
N ARG A 191 -20.12 -23.31 3.98
CA ARG A 191 -21.30 -22.45 3.87
C ARG A 191 -22.52 -23.31 3.53
N SER A 192 -23.62 -23.15 4.26
CA SER A 192 -24.86 -23.86 3.92
C SER A 192 -25.56 -23.22 2.72
N SER A 193 -26.38 -23.98 1.99
CA SER A 193 -27.08 -23.49 0.81
C SER A 193 -28.04 -22.33 1.09
N SER A 194 -28.57 -22.25 2.32
CA SER A 194 -29.48 -21.19 2.77
C SER A 194 -28.77 -20.06 3.54
N GLU A 195 -27.47 -20.18 3.84
CA GLU A 195 -26.71 -19.17 4.57
C GLU A 195 -26.25 -18.06 3.61
N SER A 196 -26.55 -16.81 3.98
CA SER A 196 -26.05 -15.64 3.26
C SER A 196 -24.53 -15.53 3.41
N GLU A 197 -23.87 -14.95 2.42
CA GLU A 197 -22.42 -14.76 2.46
C GLU A 197 -21.95 -13.95 3.68
N GLU A 198 -22.69 -12.91 4.04
CA GLU A 198 -22.40 -12.09 5.21
C GLU A 198 -22.55 -12.87 6.52
N SER A 199 -23.60 -13.70 6.66
CA SER A 199 -23.77 -14.57 7.83
C SER A 199 -22.64 -15.59 7.94
N PHE A 200 -22.24 -16.19 6.81
CA PHE A 200 -21.12 -17.12 6.74
C PHE A 200 -19.81 -16.48 7.21
N PHE A 201 -19.50 -15.29 6.68
CA PHE A 201 -18.31 -14.54 7.07
C PHE A 201 -18.35 -14.08 8.53
N LYS A 202 -19.51 -13.63 9.02
CA LYS A 202 -19.71 -13.30 10.42
C LYS A 202 -19.42 -14.50 11.32
N ARG A 203 -19.88 -15.71 10.95
CA ARG A 203 -19.62 -16.95 11.70
C ARG A 203 -18.13 -17.32 11.77
N ILE A 204 -17.34 -16.97 10.75
CA ILE A 204 -15.88 -17.17 10.78
C ILE A 204 -15.20 -16.27 11.82
N VAL A 205 -15.55 -14.98 11.83
CA VAL A 205 -14.86 -13.98 12.66
C VAL A 205 -15.45 -13.82 14.06
N THR A 206 -16.63 -14.39 14.32
CA THR A 206 -17.28 -14.31 15.64
C THR A 206 -16.51 -15.18 16.63
N LYS A 207 -16.27 -14.61 17.81
CA LYS A 207 -15.66 -15.29 18.95
C LYS A 207 -16.61 -16.37 19.49
N GLU A 208 -16.10 -17.58 19.69
CA GLU A 208 -16.83 -18.67 20.34
C GLU A 208 -16.95 -18.44 21.86
N ASP A 209 -18.02 -18.94 22.50
CA ASP A 209 -18.31 -18.65 23.92
C ASP A 209 -17.19 -19.09 24.89
N ASP A 210 -16.48 -20.17 24.55
CA ASP A 210 -15.48 -20.79 25.41
C ASP A 210 -14.02 -20.41 25.05
N GLU A 211 -13.81 -19.54 24.05
CA GLU A 211 -12.45 -19.16 23.62
C GLU A 211 -12.03 -17.79 24.19
N SER A 212 -10.72 -17.57 24.37
CA SER A 212 -10.15 -16.25 24.67
C SER A 212 -10.03 -15.39 23.40
N ASP A 213 -9.76 -14.08 23.55
CA ASP A 213 -9.56 -13.21 22.38
C ASP A 213 -8.36 -13.63 21.54
N GLU A 214 -7.28 -14.08 22.19
CA GLU A 214 -6.09 -14.59 21.50
C GLU A 214 -6.37 -15.92 20.79
N GLN A 215 -7.14 -16.82 21.40
CA GLN A 215 -7.57 -18.07 20.78
C GLN A 215 -8.46 -17.83 19.56
N CYS A 216 -9.40 -16.87 19.64
CA CYS A 216 -10.23 -16.44 18.52
C CYS A 216 -9.36 -15.94 17.35
N LYS A 217 -8.42 -15.04 17.63
CA LYS A 217 -7.46 -14.52 16.64
C LYS A 217 -6.64 -15.64 15.98
N GLN A 218 -6.15 -16.60 16.77
CA GLN A 218 -5.37 -17.72 16.26
C GLN A 218 -6.21 -18.66 15.37
N ARG A 219 -7.44 -18.97 15.80
CA ARG A 219 -8.41 -19.73 14.99
C ARG A 219 -8.72 -19.05 13.66
N ILE A 220 -9.00 -17.74 13.68
CA ILE A 220 -9.24 -16.96 12.45
C ILE A 220 -8.00 -16.99 11.54
N SER A 221 -6.79 -16.93 12.13
CA SER A 221 -5.54 -17.02 11.38
C SER A 221 -5.37 -18.38 10.68
N ILE A 222 -5.73 -19.48 11.35
CA ILE A 222 -5.78 -20.82 10.73
C ILE A 222 -6.76 -20.84 9.55
N ILE A 223 -7.98 -20.34 9.74
CA ILE A 223 -9.01 -20.33 8.68
C ILE A 223 -8.53 -19.49 7.48
N ARG A 224 -7.87 -18.36 7.75
CA ARG A 224 -7.27 -17.52 6.70
C ARG A 224 -6.16 -18.25 5.93
N GLN A 225 -5.34 -19.07 6.58
CA GLN A 225 -4.34 -19.89 5.89
C GLN A 225 -4.96 -21.03 5.07
N LEU A 226 -6.07 -21.62 5.53
CA LEU A 226 -6.80 -22.62 4.74
C LEU A 226 -7.48 -22.01 3.51
N TYR A 227 -7.91 -20.75 3.61
CA TYR A 227 -8.68 -20.04 2.59
C TYR A 227 -8.13 -18.63 2.34
N PRO A 228 -6.89 -18.48 1.82
CA PRO A 228 -6.24 -17.17 1.68
C PRO A 228 -6.96 -16.25 0.69
N ASN A 229 -7.63 -16.82 -0.31
CA ASN A 229 -8.38 -16.09 -1.34
C ASN A 229 -9.87 -15.91 -1.00
N LEU A 230 -10.29 -16.06 0.25
CA LEU A 230 -11.67 -15.79 0.65
C LEU A 230 -11.96 -14.28 0.62
N ALA A 231 -13.08 -13.86 0.01
CA ALA A 231 -13.48 -12.45 -0.12
C ALA A 231 -13.48 -11.68 1.20
N LEU A 232 -13.76 -12.38 2.31
CA LEU A 232 -13.66 -11.86 3.67
C LEU A 232 -12.35 -11.10 3.96
N TRP A 233 -11.23 -11.55 3.39
CA TRP A 233 -9.91 -11.00 3.70
C TRP A 233 -9.52 -9.78 2.87
N TYR A 234 -10.18 -9.51 1.75
CA TYR A 234 -9.70 -8.49 0.80
C TYR A 234 -10.80 -7.59 0.23
N ASP A 235 -12.06 -8.00 0.28
CA ASP A 235 -13.17 -7.19 -0.20
C ASP A 235 -13.52 -6.12 0.84
N ALA A 236 -13.50 -4.86 0.40
CA ALA A 236 -13.83 -3.70 1.23
C ALA A 236 -15.25 -3.75 1.81
N LYS A 237 -16.18 -4.48 1.16
CA LYS A 237 -17.54 -4.70 1.67
C LYS A 237 -17.56 -5.35 3.05
N TYR A 238 -16.62 -6.26 3.32
CA TYR A 238 -16.57 -7.02 4.58
C TYR A 238 -15.57 -6.49 5.59
N TYR A 239 -14.97 -5.33 5.31
CA TYR A 239 -13.95 -4.73 6.17
C TYR A 239 -14.42 -4.48 7.61
N SER A 240 -15.69 -4.13 7.81
CA SER A 240 -16.27 -3.94 9.16
C SER A 240 -16.20 -5.22 10.00
N LEU A 241 -16.31 -6.39 9.39
CA LEU A 241 -16.23 -7.69 10.06
C LEU A 241 -14.78 -8.06 10.44
N THR A 242 -13.79 -7.63 9.65
CA THR A 242 -12.38 -8.02 9.82
C THR A 242 -11.50 -6.93 10.45
N LYS A 243 -12.03 -5.72 10.67
CA LYS A 243 -11.26 -4.59 11.21
C LYS A 243 -10.57 -4.91 12.54
N SER A 244 -11.30 -5.43 13.52
CA SER A 244 -10.74 -5.77 14.83
C SER A 244 -9.69 -6.88 14.75
N PHE A 245 -9.93 -7.88 13.90
CA PHE A 245 -8.98 -8.94 13.62
C PHE A 245 -7.69 -8.38 13.01
N TYR A 246 -7.77 -7.48 12.01
CA TYR A 246 -6.60 -6.86 11.43
C TYR A 246 -5.81 -6.01 12.42
N GLN A 247 -6.52 -5.25 13.27
CA GLN A 247 -5.90 -4.46 14.35
C GLN A 247 -5.09 -5.32 15.32
N SER A 248 -5.61 -6.50 15.68
CA SER A 248 -4.95 -7.44 16.59
C SER A 248 -3.83 -8.24 15.92
N LEU A 249 -4.04 -8.70 14.69
CA LEU A 249 -3.08 -9.52 13.95
C LEU A 249 -1.81 -8.75 13.58
N TYR A 250 -2.00 -7.53 13.08
CA TYR A 250 -0.91 -6.69 12.59
C TYR A 250 -0.51 -5.61 13.59
N GLN A 251 -0.80 -5.80 14.88
CA GLN A 251 -0.24 -4.93 15.90
C GLN A 251 1.30 -5.01 15.88
N LYS A 252 1.96 -3.87 15.99
CA LYS A 252 3.43 -3.80 16.15
C LYS A 252 3.83 -4.38 17.50
N LEU A 253 4.84 -5.26 17.51
CA LEU A 253 5.34 -5.86 18.74
C LEU A 253 6.27 -4.88 19.49
N SER A 254 6.44 -5.06 20.80
CA SER A 254 7.27 -4.19 21.66
C SER A 254 8.72 -4.08 21.19
N ASP A 255 9.29 -5.21 20.76
CA ASP A 255 10.72 -5.34 20.43
C ASP A 255 10.98 -5.36 18.91
N GLU A 256 9.99 -4.98 18.10
CA GLU A 256 10.07 -5.00 16.64
C GLU A 256 10.37 -3.60 16.09
N ASP A 257 11.42 -3.48 15.27
CA ASP A 257 11.74 -2.24 14.57
C ASP A 257 10.73 -1.93 13.44
N GLU A 258 10.74 -0.70 12.92
CA GLU A 258 9.79 -0.29 11.87
C GLU A 258 9.91 -1.10 10.57
N THR A 259 11.14 -1.42 10.15
CA THR A 259 11.36 -2.13 8.89
C THR A 259 10.88 -3.57 9.00
N THR A 260 11.19 -4.26 10.10
CA THR A 260 10.70 -5.61 10.37
C THR A 260 9.18 -5.64 10.47
N TYR A 261 8.59 -4.68 11.18
CA TYR A 261 7.14 -4.53 11.28
C TYR A 261 6.47 -4.36 9.91
N PHE A 262 6.99 -3.43 9.10
CA PHE A 262 6.43 -3.16 7.77
C PHE A 262 6.56 -4.34 6.82
N LYS A 263 7.70 -5.03 6.81
CA LYS A 263 7.87 -6.27 6.04
C LYS A 263 6.87 -7.33 6.49
N ARG A 264 6.66 -7.52 7.79
CA ARG A 264 5.72 -8.51 8.32
C ARG A 264 4.28 -8.27 7.86
N ILE A 265 3.77 -7.04 7.98
CA ILE A 265 2.37 -6.74 7.61
C ILE A 265 2.14 -6.72 6.09
N THR A 266 3.20 -6.50 5.31
CA THR A 266 3.15 -6.49 3.83
C THR A 266 3.57 -7.80 3.18
N THR A 267 3.96 -8.81 3.96
CA THR A 267 4.35 -10.11 3.41
C THR A 267 3.15 -10.78 2.73
N LYS A 268 3.35 -11.30 1.52
CA LYS A 268 2.38 -12.08 0.77
C LYS A 268 2.22 -13.46 1.39
N LEU A 269 0.98 -13.92 1.58
CA LEU A 269 0.73 -15.26 2.13
C LEU A 269 0.97 -16.35 1.07
N SER A 270 1.23 -17.57 1.54
CA SER A 270 1.22 -18.77 0.69
C SER A 270 -0.13 -18.91 -0.01
N ASP A 271 -0.10 -19.23 -1.29
CA ASP A 271 -1.27 -19.40 -2.17
C ASP A 271 -2.19 -18.18 -2.32
N GLU A 272 -1.77 -17.00 -1.83
CA GLU A 272 -2.46 -15.73 -2.06
C GLU A 272 -2.24 -15.27 -3.51
N SER A 273 -3.32 -14.98 -4.24
CA SER A 273 -3.21 -14.38 -5.57
C SER A 273 -2.75 -12.92 -5.50
N ASP A 274 -2.16 -12.38 -6.57
CA ASP A 274 -1.70 -10.98 -6.59
C ASP A 274 -2.85 -9.99 -6.35
N VAL A 275 -4.03 -10.25 -6.93
CA VAL A 275 -5.21 -9.40 -6.74
C VAL A 275 -5.64 -9.38 -5.27
N VAL A 276 -5.65 -10.55 -4.61
CA VAL A 276 -6.01 -10.68 -3.19
C VAL A 276 -4.97 -9.99 -2.31
N PHE A 277 -3.68 -10.19 -2.60
CA PHE A 277 -2.57 -9.53 -1.90
C PHE A 277 -2.74 -8.00 -1.90
N ILE A 278 -2.97 -7.40 -3.07
CA ILE A 278 -3.09 -5.95 -3.23
C ILE A 278 -4.35 -5.40 -2.53
N ASN A 279 -5.47 -6.10 -2.67
CA ASN A 279 -6.72 -5.70 -2.04
C ASN A 279 -6.64 -5.82 -0.51
N ARG A 280 -6.00 -6.87 0.00
CA ARG A 280 -5.67 -6.99 1.42
C ARG A 280 -4.79 -5.84 1.90
N LEU A 281 -3.72 -5.49 1.18
CA LEU A 281 -2.88 -4.36 1.57
C LEU A 281 -3.67 -3.04 1.59
N SER A 282 -4.67 -2.87 0.72
CA SER A 282 -5.59 -1.73 0.80
C SER A 282 -6.41 -1.73 2.09
N LEU A 283 -6.85 -2.90 2.58
CA LEU A 283 -7.52 -3.00 3.88
C LEU A 283 -6.55 -2.71 5.04
N ILE A 284 -5.31 -3.19 4.98
CA ILE A 284 -4.28 -2.88 5.98
C ILE A 284 -3.97 -1.39 5.99
N LYS A 285 -3.82 -0.76 4.82
CA LYS A 285 -3.68 0.70 4.71
C LYS A 285 -4.87 1.43 5.33
N LYS A 286 -6.09 0.94 5.11
CA LYS A 286 -7.29 1.49 5.75
C LYS A 286 -7.30 1.28 7.29
N THR A 287 -6.72 0.20 7.80
CA THR A 287 -6.60 -0.05 9.25
C THR A 287 -5.53 0.81 9.89
N TYR A 288 -4.41 1.00 9.20
CA TYR A 288 -3.22 1.70 9.68
C TYR A 288 -2.85 2.83 8.73
N SER A 289 -3.78 3.76 8.54
CA SER A 289 -3.68 4.84 7.55
C SER A 289 -2.60 5.85 7.88
N CYS A 290 -2.09 5.89 9.11
CA CYS A 290 -1.07 6.85 9.53
C CYS A 290 0.37 6.31 9.46
N LEU A 291 0.60 5.06 9.02
CA LEU A 291 1.96 4.51 8.96
C LEU A 291 2.80 5.21 7.89
N SER A 292 4.03 5.56 8.26
CA SER A 292 5.06 6.09 7.35
C SER A 292 5.32 5.17 6.17
N LEU A 293 5.07 3.87 6.32
CA LEU A 293 5.08 2.85 5.26
C LEU A 293 4.40 3.30 3.96
N TRP A 294 3.28 4.03 4.05
CA TRP A 294 2.50 4.43 2.87
C TRP A 294 3.00 5.74 2.25
N TYR A 295 3.77 6.55 2.97
CA TYR A 295 4.02 7.95 2.63
C TYR A 295 5.50 8.32 2.53
N SER A 296 6.40 7.50 3.07
CA SER A 296 7.85 7.71 2.97
C SER A 296 8.45 6.97 1.78
N LYS A 297 9.38 7.63 1.09
CA LYS A 297 10.19 7.00 0.04
C LYS A 297 11.16 5.96 0.60
N ASP A 298 11.55 6.07 1.87
CA ASP A 298 12.49 5.14 2.52
C ASP A 298 11.92 3.71 2.61
N TYR A 299 10.59 3.59 2.61
CA TYR A 299 9.89 2.31 2.67
C TYR A 299 9.30 1.89 1.32
N LEU A 300 9.59 2.63 0.23
CA LEU A 300 9.00 2.37 -1.08
C LEU A 300 9.28 0.95 -1.56
N ASP A 301 10.48 0.40 -1.34
CA ASP A 301 10.81 -0.95 -1.78
C ASP A 301 9.90 -2.04 -1.15
N ILE A 302 9.35 -1.79 0.04
CA ILE A 302 8.43 -2.72 0.72
C ILE A 302 7.05 -2.70 0.04
N VAL A 303 6.60 -1.53 -0.42
CA VAL A 303 5.23 -1.33 -0.95
C VAL A 303 5.20 -1.01 -2.45
N LYS A 304 6.31 -1.15 -3.17
CA LYS A 304 6.41 -0.78 -4.59
C LYS A 304 5.41 -1.54 -5.44
N GLN A 305 5.30 -2.86 -5.23
CA GLN A 305 4.33 -3.69 -5.94
C GLN A 305 2.87 -3.28 -5.64
N TYR A 306 2.59 -2.82 -4.41
CA TYR A 306 1.28 -2.27 -4.04
C TYR A 306 0.91 -1.08 -4.92
N TYR A 307 1.80 -0.10 -5.01
CA TYR A 307 1.57 1.11 -5.80
C TYR A 307 1.52 0.83 -7.31
N ILE A 308 2.36 -0.08 -7.81
CA ILE A 308 2.32 -0.50 -9.22
C ILE A 308 0.95 -1.09 -9.54
N ALA A 309 0.53 -2.12 -8.83
CA ALA A 309 -0.72 -2.81 -9.13
C ALA A 309 -1.93 -1.89 -8.92
N LYS A 310 -1.90 -1.03 -7.89
CA LYS A 310 -3.00 -0.11 -7.62
C LYS A 310 -3.12 0.97 -8.69
N TYR A 311 -2.04 1.63 -9.10
CA TYR A 311 -2.11 2.85 -9.93
C TYR A 311 -1.69 2.70 -11.39
N THR A 312 -1.32 1.48 -11.83
CA THR A 312 -1.19 1.19 -13.26
C THR A 312 -2.52 1.47 -13.97
N LYS A 313 -2.43 2.03 -15.18
CA LYS A 313 -3.58 2.35 -16.03
C LYS A 313 -4.32 1.06 -16.41
N GLY A 314 -5.62 1.01 -16.15
CA GLY A 314 -6.47 -0.08 -16.63
C GLY A 314 -6.58 -0.09 -18.16
N SER A 315 -6.82 -1.24 -18.77
CA SER A 315 -6.93 -1.38 -20.24
C SER A 315 -8.03 -0.52 -20.87
N SER A 316 -9.12 -0.27 -20.14
CA SER A 316 -10.23 0.60 -20.54
C SER A 316 -10.23 1.97 -19.85
N GLU A 317 -9.22 2.27 -19.02
CA GLU A 317 -9.11 3.52 -18.27
C GLU A 317 -8.48 4.60 -19.16
N THR A 318 -9.05 5.82 -19.17
CA THR A 318 -8.40 6.96 -19.85
C THR A 318 -7.23 7.46 -19.00
N GLU A 319 -6.26 8.15 -19.62
CA GLU A 319 -5.13 8.74 -18.88
C GLU A 319 -5.61 9.74 -17.83
N GLU A 320 -6.60 10.56 -18.17
CA GLU A 320 -7.20 11.52 -17.25
C GLU A 320 -7.82 10.84 -16.04
N SER A 321 -8.59 9.77 -16.24
CA SER A 321 -9.17 9.00 -15.13
C SER A 321 -8.09 8.40 -14.21
N GLN A 322 -7.00 7.86 -14.79
CA GLN A 322 -5.86 7.38 -14.01
C GLN A 322 -5.24 8.51 -13.17
N TYR A 323 -5.03 9.68 -13.78
CA TYR A 323 -4.42 10.83 -13.12
C TYR A 323 -5.29 11.38 -12.00
N TYR A 324 -6.61 11.52 -12.23
CA TYR A 324 -7.57 11.86 -11.19
C TYR A 324 -7.51 10.87 -10.03
N ARG A 325 -7.44 9.57 -10.31
CA ARG A 325 -7.34 8.54 -9.27
C ARG A 325 -6.03 8.64 -8.47
N ILE A 326 -4.92 9.02 -9.10
CA ILE A 326 -3.64 9.26 -8.42
C ILE A 326 -3.75 10.47 -7.46
N VAL A 327 -4.26 11.61 -7.93
CA VAL A 327 -4.26 12.89 -7.17
C VAL A 327 -5.44 13.07 -6.22
N THR A 328 -6.43 12.19 -6.28
CA THR A 328 -7.59 12.22 -5.40
C THR A 328 -7.18 11.76 -4.01
N LYS A 329 -7.61 12.52 -3.01
CA LYS A 329 -7.40 12.24 -1.59
C LYS A 329 -8.24 11.03 -1.17
N GLU A 330 -7.63 10.06 -0.50
CA GLU A 330 -8.37 8.91 0.03
C GLU A 330 -9.10 9.31 1.34
N VAL A 331 -10.19 8.61 1.68
CA VAL A 331 -11.14 8.98 2.77
C VAL A 331 -10.46 9.24 4.12
N GLU A 332 -9.39 8.51 4.42
CA GLU A 332 -8.69 8.53 5.70
C GLU A 332 -7.37 9.32 5.67
N GLU A 333 -7.05 10.00 4.56
CA GLU A 333 -5.80 10.75 4.40
C GLU A 333 -5.96 12.20 4.87
N SER A 334 -4.91 12.79 5.44
CA SER A 334 -4.75 14.25 5.51
C SER A 334 -4.31 14.82 4.15
N ASP A 335 -4.29 16.15 4.01
CA ASP A 335 -3.79 16.77 2.77
C ASP A 335 -2.29 16.53 2.60
N GLU A 336 -1.53 16.52 3.70
CA GLU A 336 -0.11 16.18 3.73
C GLU A 336 0.12 14.71 3.36
N GLN A 337 -0.67 13.78 3.92
CA GLN A 337 -0.57 12.35 3.59
C GLN A 337 -0.90 12.09 2.12
N CYS A 338 -1.94 12.74 1.59
CA CYS A 338 -2.27 12.68 0.17
C CYS A 338 -1.10 13.17 -0.68
N ALA A 339 -0.51 14.33 -0.35
CA ALA A 339 0.66 14.86 -1.05
C ALA A 339 1.84 13.89 -1.00
N GLN A 340 2.17 13.34 0.18
CA GLN A 340 3.26 12.39 0.35
C GLN A 340 3.02 11.10 -0.45
N ARG A 341 1.80 10.53 -0.42
CA ARG A 341 1.44 9.37 -1.24
C ARG A 341 1.65 9.68 -2.72
N VAL A 342 1.16 10.82 -3.20
CA VAL A 342 1.33 11.20 -4.62
C VAL A 342 2.82 11.34 -4.96
N GLN A 343 3.65 11.82 -4.03
CA GLN A 343 5.11 11.87 -4.20
C GLN A 343 5.78 10.49 -4.25
N VAL A 344 5.27 9.53 -3.46
CA VAL A 344 5.68 8.11 -3.53
C VAL A 344 5.30 7.54 -4.90
N ILE A 345 4.06 7.77 -5.36
CA ILE A 345 3.59 7.33 -6.69
C ILE A 345 4.42 7.97 -7.81
N GLN A 346 4.77 9.25 -7.71
CA GLN A 346 5.67 9.93 -8.65
C GLN A 346 7.02 9.22 -8.72
N SER A 347 7.53 8.70 -7.60
CA SER A 347 8.79 7.94 -7.57
C SER A 347 8.66 6.55 -8.21
N VAL A 348 7.46 5.97 -8.20
CA VAL A 348 7.16 4.70 -8.91
C VAL A 348 6.99 4.92 -10.41
N PHE A 349 6.37 6.04 -10.81
CA PHE A 349 6.07 6.38 -12.20
C PHE A 349 6.60 7.77 -12.58
N PRO A 350 7.93 7.98 -12.66
CA PRO A 350 8.53 9.30 -12.83
C PRO A 350 8.20 9.97 -14.18
N ASN A 351 7.85 9.18 -15.19
CA ASN A 351 7.62 9.63 -16.56
C ASN A 351 6.14 9.80 -16.93
N LEU A 352 5.21 9.83 -15.96
CA LEU A 352 3.82 10.17 -16.27
C LEU A 352 3.71 11.64 -16.67
N SER A 353 3.00 11.92 -17.76
CA SER A 353 2.74 13.29 -18.22
C SER A 353 2.02 14.14 -17.16
N LEU A 354 1.35 13.50 -16.19
CA LEU A 354 0.78 14.15 -15.01
C LEU A 354 1.76 15.09 -14.29
N TRP A 355 3.05 14.79 -14.27
CA TRP A 355 4.04 15.55 -13.50
C TRP A 355 4.60 16.78 -14.22
N TYR A 356 4.53 16.79 -15.55
CA TYR A 356 5.27 17.75 -16.36
C TYR A 356 4.44 18.42 -17.45
N ASP A 357 3.34 17.81 -17.92
CA ASP A 357 2.50 18.42 -18.94
C ASP A 357 1.64 19.54 -18.35
N GLU A 358 1.71 20.71 -18.96
CA GLU A 358 1.01 21.92 -18.50
C GLU A 358 -0.51 21.71 -18.43
N LYS A 359 -1.10 20.87 -19.29
CA LYS A 359 -2.55 20.60 -19.24
C LYS A 359 -3.00 19.97 -17.91
N TYR A 360 -2.10 19.29 -17.21
CA TYR A 360 -2.40 18.63 -15.93
C TYR A 360 -1.89 19.41 -14.71
N TYR A 361 -1.29 20.59 -14.91
CA TYR A 361 -0.76 21.42 -13.83
C TYR A 361 -1.78 21.67 -12.72
N ASP A 362 -3.03 21.98 -13.06
CA ASP A 362 -4.07 22.28 -12.09
C ASP A 362 -4.44 21.09 -11.20
N LEU A 363 -4.22 19.85 -11.66
CA LEU A 363 -4.44 18.64 -10.86
C LEU A 363 -3.42 18.47 -9.75
N VAL A 364 -2.16 18.87 -10.00
CA VAL A 364 -1.02 18.64 -9.10
C VAL A 364 -0.57 19.89 -8.34
N LYS A 365 -0.96 21.10 -8.77
CA LYS A 365 -0.45 22.36 -8.21
C LYS A 365 -0.60 22.49 -6.69
N LYS A 366 -1.66 21.91 -6.13
CA LYS A 366 -1.93 21.93 -4.68
C LYS A 366 -0.85 21.22 -3.86
N PHE A 367 -0.09 20.30 -4.46
CA PHE A 367 0.94 19.53 -3.78
C PHE A 367 2.32 20.21 -3.80
N TYR A 368 2.57 21.11 -4.76
CA TYR A 368 3.87 21.77 -4.89
C TYR A 368 4.32 22.51 -3.62
N PRO A 369 3.47 23.28 -2.91
CA PRO A 369 3.83 23.90 -1.64
C PRO A 369 4.27 22.90 -0.55
N ILE A 370 3.81 21.64 -0.63
CA ILE A 370 4.14 20.59 0.33
C ILE A 370 5.45 19.91 -0.09
N TRP A 371 5.57 19.47 -1.34
CA TRP A 371 6.75 18.75 -1.85
C TRP A 371 8.03 19.58 -1.85
N PHE A 372 7.88 20.86 -2.15
CA PHE A 372 8.99 21.79 -2.28
C PHE A 372 9.02 22.80 -1.13
N LYS A 373 8.44 22.46 0.02
CA LYS A 373 8.57 23.29 1.23
C LYS A 373 10.05 23.46 1.58
N LYS A 374 10.46 24.69 1.89
CA LYS A 374 11.80 24.98 2.42
C LYS A 374 11.94 24.40 3.83
N LEU A 375 13.01 23.64 4.07
CA LEU A 375 13.36 23.07 5.37
C LEU A 375 13.92 24.15 6.30
N SER A 376 13.75 23.96 7.61
CA SER A 376 14.31 24.90 8.61
C SER A 376 15.83 24.86 8.69
N SER A 377 16.44 23.75 8.25
CA SER A 377 17.89 23.52 8.28
C SER A 377 18.63 23.99 7.04
N GLU A 378 17.94 24.44 5.99
CA GLU A 378 18.58 24.83 4.72
C GLU A 378 18.53 26.35 4.48
N ASP A 379 19.61 26.88 3.93
CA ASP A 379 19.65 28.26 3.42
C ASP A 379 18.99 28.37 2.03
N ASP A 380 18.90 29.58 1.47
CA ASP A 380 18.29 29.81 0.15
C ASP A 380 19.04 29.07 -0.98
N THR A 381 20.36 28.99 -0.90
CA THR A 381 21.18 28.37 -1.96
C THR A 381 20.98 26.85 -1.95
N ALA A 382 21.01 26.23 -0.78
CA ALA A 382 20.74 24.81 -0.61
C ALA A 382 19.31 24.45 -1.03
N TYR A 383 18.32 25.26 -0.63
CA TYR A 383 16.93 25.10 -1.04
C TYR A 383 16.77 25.16 -2.57
N PHE A 384 17.34 26.18 -3.21
CA PHE A 384 17.23 26.34 -4.66
C PHE A 384 17.91 25.24 -5.44
N LYS A 385 19.11 24.80 -5.01
CA LYS A 385 19.77 23.63 -5.61
C LYS A 385 18.89 22.39 -5.48
N ARG A 386 18.30 22.14 -4.31
CA ARG A 386 17.43 20.98 -4.07
C ARG A 386 16.21 20.95 -5.00
N ILE A 387 15.48 22.05 -5.17
CA ILE A 387 14.27 22.06 -6.00
C ILE A 387 14.56 22.06 -7.51
N THR A 388 15.76 22.47 -7.91
CA THR A 388 16.20 22.52 -9.33
C THR A 388 17.04 21.31 -9.76
N THR A 389 17.37 20.41 -8.84
CA THR A 389 18.16 19.21 -9.15
C THR A 389 17.42 18.33 -10.15
N LYS A 390 18.15 17.87 -11.18
CA LYS A 390 17.67 16.91 -12.18
C LYS A 390 17.81 15.49 -11.62
N SER A 391 16.76 14.67 -11.72
CA SER A 391 16.85 13.27 -11.28
C SER A 391 17.59 12.41 -12.30
N THR A 392 18.22 11.32 -11.87
CA THR A 392 19.03 10.42 -12.73
C THR A 392 18.20 9.78 -13.85
N GLU A 393 16.92 9.52 -13.61
CA GLU A 393 16.00 8.88 -14.55
C GLU A 393 15.18 9.90 -15.37
N GLU A 394 15.39 11.20 -15.18
CA GLU A 394 14.62 12.27 -15.80
C GLU A 394 15.20 12.70 -17.16
N THR A 395 14.37 12.72 -18.21
CA THR A 395 14.79 13.24 -19.52
C THR A 395 14.92 14.77 -19.49
N ASP A 396 15.62 15.38 -20.45
CA ASP A 396 15.74 16.85 -20.51
C ASP A 396 14.38 17.54 -20.68
N GLU A 397 13.48 16.94 -21.47
CA GLU A 397 12.13 17.45 -21.67
C GLU A 397 11.32 17.41 -20.37
N VAL A 398 11.33 16.27 -19.66
CA VAL A 398 10.63 16.12 -18.37
C VAL A 398 11.20 17.10 -17.34
N TYR A 399 12.53 17.25 -17.29
CA TYR A 399 13.21 18.18 -16.40
C TYR A 399 12.75 19.62 -16.60
N VAL A 400 12.77 20.11 -17.84
CA VAL A 400 12.37 21.49 -18.16
C VAL A 400 10.91 21.72 -17.84
N ASN A 401 10.04 20.80 -18.24
CA ASN A 401 8.60 20.94 -18.06
C ASN A 401 8.21 20.86 -16.57
N ARG A 402 8.83 19.97 -15.79
CA ARG A 402 8.67 19.94 -14.32
C ARG A 402 9.11 21.26 -13.69
N LEU A 403 10.28 21.79 -14.06
CA LEU A 403 10.76 23.06 -13.51
C LEU A 403 9.87 24.24 -13.92
N ALA A 404 9.28 24.22 -15.12
CA ALA A 404 8.29 25.22 -15.51
C ALA A 404 7.05 25.18 -14.60
N CYS A 405 6.55 23.99 -14.25
CA CYS A 405 5.47 23.85 -13.27
C CYS A 405 5.87 24.36 -11.88
N ILE A 406 7.07 24.03 -11.41
CA ILE A 406 7.59 24.53 -10.11
C ILE A 406 7.73 26.05 -10.15
N LYS A 407 8.29 26.62 -11.21
CA LYS A 407 8.38 28.07 -11.42
C LYS A 407 7.01 28.72 -11.37
N ARG A 408 5.98 28.13 -12.00
CA ARG A 408 4.61 28.64 -11.97
C ARG A 408 4.01 28.65 -10.56
N SER A 409 4.28 27.63 -9.75
CA SER A 409 3.84 27.58 -8.34
C SER A 409 4.62 28.49 -7.41
N PHE A 410 5.90 28.72 -7.72
CA PHE A 410 6.82 29.49 -6.91
C PHE A 410 7.37 30.70 -7.66
N SER A 411 6.50 31.40 -8.40
CA SER A 411 6.91 32.54 -9.24
C SER A 411 7.44 33.71 -8.41
N GLY A 412 7.14 33.77 -7.11
CA GLY A 412 7.69 34.78 -6.21
C GLY A 412 9.18 34.58 -5.87
N LEU A 413 9.77 33.40 -6.13
CA LEU A 413 11.15 33.13 -5.75
C LEU A 413 12.14 33.93 -6.62
N ASN A 414 13.08 34.60 -5.97
CA ASN A 414 14.19 35.29 -6.65
C ASN A 414 15.08 34.33 -7.47
N LEU A 415 15.04 33.03 -7.17
CA LEU A 415 15.66 31.95 -7.96
C LEU A 415 15.50 32.14 -9.46
N TRP A 416 14.30 32.46 -9.92
CA TRP A 416 13.98 32.49 -11.35
C TRP A 416 14.42 33.78 -12.04
N TYR A 417 14.61 34.88 -11.29
CA TYR A 417 14.74 36.22 -11.87
C TYR A 417 16.01 36.96 -11.42
N SER A 418 16.84 36.36 -10.57
CA SER A 418 18.06 36.95 -10.06
C SER A 418 19.28 36.42 -10.80
N LYS A 419 20.15 37.33 -11.26
CA LYS A 419 21.46 36.99 -11.83
C LYS A 419 22.34 36.21 -10.87
N GLN A 420 22.17 36.42 -9.56
CA GLN A 420 22.90 35.69 -8.51
C GLN A 420 22.66 34.18 -8.55
N PHE A 421 21.46 33.74 -8.94
CA PHE A 421 21.07 32.32 -8.98
C PHE A 421 21.00 31.78 -10.41
N LEU A 422 21.54 32.52 -11.39
CA LEU A 422 21.56 32.08 -12.79
C LEU A 422 22.31 30.76 -12.94
N ASP A 423 23.38 30.53 -12.18
CA ASP A 423 24.13 29.27 -12.24
C ASP A 423 23.29 28.06 -11.79
N VAL A 424 22.34 28.27 -10.88
CA VAL A 424 21.42 27.23 -10.41
C VAL A 424 20.33 26.94 -11.45
N THR A 425 19.87 27.96 -12.18
CA THR A 425 18.80 27.84 -13.19
C THR A 425 19.31 27.75 -14.62
N ARG A 426 20.63 27.73 -14.82
CA ARG A 426 21.28 27.78 -16.15
C ARG A 426 20.79 26.65 -17.04
N SER A 427 20.83 25.42 -16.54
CA SER A 427 20.40 24.24 -17.31
C SER A 427 18.92 24.32 -17.72
N TYR A 428 18.06 24.84 -16.83
CA TYR A 428 16.65 25.08 -17.13
C TYR A 428 16.48 26.08 -18.27
N TYR A 429 17.11 27.25 -18.15
CA TYR A 429 16.98 28.30 -19.15
C TYR A 429 17.61 27.95 -20.50
N ILE A 430 18.75 27.25 -20.48
CA ILE A 430 19.39 26.74 -21.71
C ILE A 430 18.44 25.78 -22.40
N ALA A 431 17.96 24.75 -21.70
CA ALA A 431 17.09 23.75 -22.31
C ALA A 431 15.73 24.33 -22.75
N ARG A 432 15.19 25.34 -22.04
CA ARG A 432 13.94 26.01 -22.39
C ARG A 432 14.03 26.89 -23.64
N TYR A 433 15.15 27.61 -23.82
CA TYR A 433 15.33 28.61 -24.89
C TYR A 433 16.40 28.23 -25.92
N THR A 434 16.83 26.97 -25.94
CA THR A 434 17.55 26.44 -27.09
C THR A 434 16.54 26.23 -28.24
N LYS A 435 16.92 26.66 -29.44
CA LYS A 435 16.14 26.44 -30.67
C LYS A 435 15.93 24.95 -30.89
N ALA A 436 14.69 24.49 -31.02
CA ALA A 436 14.45 23.10 -31.41
C ALA A 436 14.82 22.89 -32.88
N SER A 437 15.17 21.66 -33.28
CA SER A 437 15.61 21.34 -34.64
C SER A 437 14.59 21.71 -35.73
N THR A 438 13.31 21.68 -35.41
CA THR A 438 12.18 22.01 -36.31
C THR A 438 11.61 23.41 -36.08
N GLU A 439 12.14 24.17 -35.12
CA GLU A 439 11.62 25.49 -34.76
C GLU A 439 12.26 26.58 -35.64
N THR A 440 11.46 27.56 -36.08
CA THR A 440 11.97 28.74 -36.78
C THR A 440 12.60 29.74 -35.80
N GLU A 441 13.52 30.58 -36.26
CA GLU A 441 14.10 31.63 -35.40
C GLU A 441 13.04 32.59 -34.86
N GLU A 442 12.08 32.95 -35.71
CA GLU A 442 10.96 33.81 -35.32
C GLU A 442 10.12 33.20 -34.19
N SER A 443 9.84 31.89 -34.24
CA SER A 443 9.13 31.18 -33.16
C SER A 443 9.92 31.19 -31.86
N LEU A 444 11.24 30.98 -31.91
CA LEU A 444 12.10 31.07 -30.74
C LEU A 444 12.07 32.48 -30.15
N TYR A 445 12.22 33.50 -30.98
CA TYR A 445 12.22 34.89 -30.55
C TYR A 445 10.89 35.29 -29.93
N GLN A 446 9.78 34.91 -30.56
CA GLN A 446 8.45 35.09 -29.99
C GLN A 446 8.35 34.42 -28.61
N ARG A 447 8.83 33.18 -28.47
CA ARG A 447 8.83 32.46 -27.19
C ARG A 447 9.68 33.14 -26.11
N ILE A 448 10.79 33.78 -26.48
CA ILE A 448 11.64 34.54 -25.55
C ILE A 448 10.89 35.79 -25.07
N VAL A 449 10.34 36.60 -25.98
CA VAL A 449 9.74 37.90 -25.64
C VAL A 449 8.31 37.81 -25.11
N THR A 450 7.62 36.70 -25.34
CA THR A 450 6.26 36.50 -24.82
C THR A 450 6.29 36.31 -23.31
N LYS A 451 5.39 37.00 -22.60
CA LYS A 451 5.20 36.88 -21.15
C LYS A 451 4.67 35.49 -20.79
N GLU A 452 5.34 34.80 -19.87
CA GLU A 452 4.92 33.44 -19.48
C GLU A 452 3.72 33.49 -18.51
N CYS A 453 2.95 32.41 -18.46
CA CYS A 453 1.80 32.30 -17.58
C CYS A 453 2.22 32.49 -16.10
N GLY A 454 1.58 33.44 -15.41
CA GLY A 454 1.85 33.74 -14.00
C GLY A 454 3.01 34.72 -13.76
N GLU A 455 3.70 35.19 -14.80
CA GLU A 455 4.66 36.30 -14.66
C GLU A 455 3.94 37.64 -14.52
N ASN A 456 4.48 38.54 -13.70
CA ASN A 456 4.19 39.98 -13.77
C ASN A 456 5.19 40.69 -14.70
N ASP A 457 5.00 41.98 -14.99
CA ASP A 457 5.84 42.70 -15.95
C ASP A 457 7.31 42.76 -15.54
N ASN A 458 7.59 42.94 -14.24
CA ASN A 458 8.96 42.97 -13.72
C ASN A 458 9.65 41.59 -13.81
N GLN A 459 8.92 40.52 -13.50
CA GLN A 459 9.40 39.14 -13.62
C GLN A 459 9.70 38.78 -15.07
N TRP A 460 8.78 39.12 -15.98
CA TRP A 460 8.94 38.95 -17.41
C TRP A 460 10.21 39.62 -17.93
N VAL A 461 10.40 40.91 -17.61
CA VAL A 461 11.60 41.67 -17.99
C VAL A 461 12.87 41.01 -17.48
N LYS A 462 12.92 40.67 -16.18
CA LYS A 462 14.09 40.02 -15.59
C LYS A 462 14.41 38.68 -16.23
N ARG A 463 13.39 37.87 -16.55
CA ARG A 463 13.59 36.61 -17.28
C ARG A 463 14.23 36.88 -18.63
N VAL A 464 13.70 37.83 -19.41
CA VAL A 464 14.23 38.16 -20.74
C VAL A 464 15.68 38.66 -20.63
N GLU A 465 16.01 39.45 -19.61
CA GLU A 465 17.40 39.85 -19.33
C GLU A 465 18.32 38.66 -19.00
N LEU A 466 17.85 37.66 -18.24
CA LEU A 466 18.62 36.44 -17.98
C LEU A 466 18.85 35.64 -19.28
N VAL A 467 17.85 35.56 -20.16
CA VAL A 467 17.99 34.92 -21.48
C VAL A 467 18.98 35.68 -22.35
N HIS A 468 18.93 37.02 -22.37
CA HIS A 468 19.91 37.85 -23.08
C HIS A 468 21.33 37.61 -22.55
N GLN A 469 21.51 37.48 -21.23
CA GLN A 469 22.82 37.16 -20.64
C GLN A 469 23.34 35.78 -21.06
N LEU A 470 22.46 34.79 -21.21
CA LEU A 470 22.83 33.44 -21.67
C LEU A 470 23.09 33.39 -23.18
N TYR A 471 22.36 34.20 -23.95
CA TYR A 471 22.43 34.23 -25.41
C TYR A 471 22.62 35.66 -25.94
N PRO A 472 23.78 36.30 -25.67
CA PRO A 472 23.98 37.72 -25.98
C PRO A 472 24.04 38.04 -27.47
N ASN A 473 24.32 37.04 -28.30
CA ASN A 473 24.54 37.20 -29.73
C ASN A 473 23.32 36.81 -30.59
N LEU A 474 22.13 36.63 -30.01
CA LEU A 474 20.93 36.42 -30.82
C LEU A 474 20.59 37.68 -31.62
N ALA A 475 20.23 37.50 -32.89
CA ALA A 475 19.81 38.61 -33.75
C ALA A 475 18.61 39.38 -33.18
N LEU A 476 17.79 38.74 -32.35
CA LEU A 476 16.72 39.36 -31.57
C LEU A 476 17.14 40.65 -30.84
N TRP A 477 18.39 40.72 -30.36
CA TRP A 477 18.87 41.85 -29.57
C TRP A 477 19.53 42.95 -30.39
N SER A 478 19.75 42.77 -31.69
CA SER A 478 20.58 43.70 -32.47
C SER A 478 20.07 43.97 -33.88
N ASP A 479 19.26 43.08 -34.46
CA ASP A 479 18.76 43.22 -35.82
C ASP A 479 17.44 44.01 -35.84
N VAL A 480 17.43 45.10 -36.60
CA VAL A 480 16.28 45.98 -36.80
C VAL A 480 15.08 45.24 -37.39
N LYS A 481 15.31 44.13 -38.11
CA LYS A 481 14.24 43.26 -38.61
C LYS A 481 13.29 42.78 -37.50
N HIS A 482 13.79 42.58 -36.28
CA HIS A 482 13.01 42.10 -35.13
C HIS A 482 12.57 43.23 -34.19
N TYR A 483 12.66 44.49 -34.62
CA TYR A 483 12.34 45.65 -33.78
C TYR A 483 10.93 45.59 -33.18
N GLU A 484 9.91 45.26 -33.97
CA GLU A 484 8.53 45.20 -33.48
C GLU A 484 8.32 44.15 -32.38
N LEU A 485 9.08 43.04 -32.41
CA LEU A 485 9.04 42.02 -31.34
C LEU A 485 9.69 42.51 -30.04
N ILE A 486 10.77 43.29 -30.14
CA ILE A 486 11.63 43.63 -29.01
C ILE A 486 11.35 45.01 -28.41
N LYS A 487 10.65 45.89 -29.12
CA LYS A 487 10.34 47.27 -28.72
C LYS A 487 9.79 47.36 -27.29
N THR A 488 8.75 46.59 -26.97
CA THR A 488 8.12 46.62 -25.64
C THR A 488 9.05 46.12 -24.53
N VAL A 489 9.91 45.14 -24.85
CA VAL A 489 10.96 44.66 -23.94
C VAL A 489 11.95 45.78 -23.66
N TYR A 490 12.44 46.47 -24.70
CA TYR A 490 13.42 47.56 -24.58
C TYR A 490 12.86 48.74 -23.79
N GLN A 491 11.60 49.12 -24.06
CA GLN A 491 10.88 50.14 -23.28
C GLN A 491 10.86 49.83 -21.79
N SER A 492 10.80 48.54 -21.43
CA SER A 492 10.72 48.09 -20.05
C SER A 492 12.10 47.96 -19.39
N ILE A 493 13.07 47.32 -20.06
CA ILE A 493 14.46 47.13 -19.55
C ILE A 493 15.15 48.49 -19.37
N TYR A 494 15.06 49.34 -20.37
CA TYR A 494 15.73 50.63 -20.39
C TYR A 494 14.84 51.76 -19.91
N LYS A 495 13.76 51.47 -19.17
CA LYS A 495 12.95 52.53 -18.57
C LYS A 495 13.78 53.35 -17.58
N LYS A 496 13.62 54.68 -17.57
CA LYS A 496 14.20 55.54 -16.54
C LYS A 496 13.53 55.30 -15.18
N THR A 497 14.31 55.08 -14.14
CA THR A 497 13.87 54.94 -12.75
C THR A 497 13.67 56.31 -12.10
N THR A 498 12.85 56.38 -11.06
CA THR A 498 12.56 57.65 -10.36
C THR A 498 13.75 58.17 -9.54
N SER A 499 14.69 57.28 -9.18
CA SER A 499 15.87 57.59 -8.37
C SER A 499 17.13 57.90 -9.18
N GLU A 500 17.12 57.70 -10.51
CA GLU A 500 18.29 57.97 -11.35
C GLU A 500 18.17 59.34 -12.04
N ASP A 501 19.25 60.12 -12.00
CA ASP A 501 19.38 61.34 -12.80
C ASP A 501 19.54 61.00 -14.29
N GLU A 502 19.37 62.01 -15.14
CA GLU A 502 19.35 61.84 -16.59
C GLU A 502 20.71 61.39 -17.17
N VAL A 503 21.82 61.88 -16.62
CA VAL A 503 23.17 61.50 -17.08
C VAL A 503 23.48 60.06 -16.69
N THR A 504 23.14 59.66 -15.46
CA THR A 504 23.29 58.27 -15.00
C THR A 504 22.43 57.31 -15.83
N TYR A 505 21.19 57.71 -16.13
CA TYR A 505 20.29 56.97 -17.01
C TYR A 505 20.89 56.77 -18.41
N PHE A 506 21.36 57.84 -19.05
CA PHE A 506 21.96 57.77 -20.38
C PHE A 506 23.22 56.91 -20.41
N LYS A 507 24.10 57.04 -19.41
CA LYS A 507 25.26 56.15 -19.28
C LYS A 507 24.83 54.69 -19.15
N ARG A 508 23.80 54.39 -18.35
CA ARG A 508 23.30 53.02 -18.15
C ARG A 508 22.78 52.39 -19.44
N ILE A 509 21.95 53.09 -20.22
CA ILE A 509 21.34 52.50 -21.43
C ILE A 509 22.34 52.39 -22.60
N THR A 510 23.38 53.23 -22.62
CA THR A 510 24.42 53.25 -23.67
C THR A 510 25.66 52.41 -23.36
N THR A 511 25.78 51.91 -22.12
CA THR A 511 26.92 51.10 -21.68
C THR A 511 27.07 49.87 -22.57
N ARG A 512 28.28 49.65 -23.06
CA ARG A 512 28.65 48.44 -23.81
C ARG A 512 28.90 47.28 -22.86
N TYR A 513 28.32 46.12 -23.14
CA TYR A 513 28.58 44.92 -22.35
C TYR A 513 29.88 44.25 -22.78
N ALA A 514 30.58 43.62 -21.83
CA ALA A 514 31.91 43.04 -22.04
C ALA A 514 31.96 41.97 -23.14
N HIS A 515 30.83 41.32 -23.44
CA HIS A 515 30.71 40.25 -24.43
C HIS A 515 30.13 40.73 -25.77
N GLU A 516 29.85 42.03 -25.95
CA GLU A 516 29.30 42.55 -27.20
C GLU A 516 30.38 42.78 -28.26
N THR A 517 30.18 42.19 -29.43
CA THR A 517 30.90 42.57 -30.66
C THR A 517 30.50 43.98 -31.11
N ASP A 518 31.31 44.61 -31.95
CA ASP A 518 30.97 45.95 -32.50
C ASP A 518 29.64 45.94 -33.25
N ALA A 519 29.36 44.87 -34.00
CA ALA A 519 28.11 44.70 -34.73
C ALA A 519 26.89 44.55 -33.80
N VAL A 520 27.02 43.77 -32.72
CA VAL A 520 25.93 43.58 -31.74
C VAL A 520 25.68 44.88 -30.97
N TYR A 521 26.75 45.56 -30.53
CA TYR A 521 26.62 46.86 -29.85
C TYR A 521 25.97 47.91 -30.76
N LEU A 522 26.43 48.04 -32.01
CA LEU A 522 25.85 48.95 -32.99
C LEU A 522 24.36 48.66 -33.25
N GLY A 523 24.02 47.39 -33.43
CA GLY A 523 22.64 46.95 -33.66
C GLY A 523 21.73 47.24 -32.46
N ARG A 524 22.15 46.84 -31.25
CA ARG A 524 21.41 47.12 -30.01
C ARG A 524 21.21 48.63 -29.80
N MET A 525 22.27 49.41 -29.99
CA MET A 525 22.18 50.87 -29.85
C MET A 525 21.25 51.50 -30.89
N THR A 526 21.20 50.97 -32.11
CA THR A 526 20.23 51.37 -33.14
C THR A 526 18.79 51.05 -32.69
N LEU A 527 18.55 49.90 -32.06
CA LEU A 527 17.24 49.57 -31.49
C LEU A 527 16.87 50.49 -30.33
N ILE A 528 17.82 50.86 -29.46
CA ILE A 528 17.61 51.81 -28.35
C ILE A 528 17.29 53.20 -28.92
N GLU A 529 18.02 53.67 -29.92
CA GLU A 529 17.76 54.93 -30.65
C GLU A 529 16.35 54.94 -31.24
N ASN A 530 15.94 53.86 -31.93
CA ASN A 530 14.59 53.73 -32.46
C ASN A 530 13.49 53.69 -31.37
N THR A 531 13.77 53.03 -30.24
CA THR A 531 12.80 52.86 -29.14
C THR A 531 12.60 54.18 -28.37
N PHE A 532 13.68 54.94 -28.21
CA PHE A 532 13.73 56.13 -27.36
C PHE A 532 14.22 57.36 -28.14
N SER A 533 13.76 57.51 -29.37
CA SER A 533 14.20 58.57 -30.30
C SER A 533 13.95 59.98 -29.78
N SER A 534 12.98 60.15 -28.87
CA SER A 534 12.64 61.43 -28.27
C SER A 534 13.53 61.85 -27.09
N LEU A 535 14.50 61.03 -26.67
CA LEU A 535 15.41 61.40 -25.59
C LEU A 535 16.38 62.50 -26.04
N SER A 536 16.63 63.47 -25.15
CA SER A 536 17.69 64.49 -25.29
C SER A 536 19.10 63.89 -25.45
N LEU A 537 19.25 62.60 -25.16
CA LEU A 537 20.44 61.80 -25.43
C LEU A 537 20.93 61.98 -26.86
N TRP A 538 20.04 61.97 -27.85
CA TRP A 538 20.41 61.94 -29.27
C TRP A 538 20.64 63.32 -29.89
N SER A 539 20.04 64.36 -29.30
CA SER A 539 20.03 65.72 -29.88
C SER A 539 20.88 66.74 -29.11
N SER A 540 21.25 66.47 -27.84
CA SER A 540 22.05 67.41 -27.05
C SER A 540 23.55 67.19 -27.22
N VAL A 541 24.27 68.26 -27.56
CA VAL A 541 25.74 68.30 -27.66
C VAL A 541 26.40 67.90 -26.32
N GLU A 542 25.77 68.22 -25.19
CA GLU A 542 26.28 67.89 -23.85
C GLU A 542 26.36 66.37 -23.62
N ASN A 543 25.49 65.60 -24.29
CA ASN A 543 25.44 64.13 -24.19
C ASN A 543 26.33 63.42 -25.21
N LEU A 544 26.97 64.15 -26.14
CA LEU A 544 27.79 63.57 -27.22
C LEU A 544 28.90 62.65 -26.70
N SER A 545 29.49 63.00 -25.55
CA SER A 545 30.54 62.19 -24.91
C SER A 545 30.06 60.78 -24.50
N ILE A 546 28.77 60.62 -24.21
CA ILE A 546 28.15 59.34 -23.80
C ILE A 546 27.94 58.42 -25.01
N ILE A 547 27.54 58.98 -26.15
CA ILE A 547 27.19 58.24 -27.38
C ILE A 547 28.30 58.23 -28.44
N LYS A 548 29.45 58.86 -28.16
CA LYS A 548 30.60 58.95 -29.08
C LYS A 548 30.99 57.60 -29.66
N SER A 549 31.06 56.56 -28.82
CA SER A 549 31.43 55.20 -29.24
C SER A 549 30.42 54.60 -30.22
N PHE A 550 29.13 54.87 -30.02
CA PHE A 550 28.07 54.43 -30.93
C PHE A 550 28.17 55.12 -32.28
N TYR A 551 28.26 56.46 -32.32
CA TYR A 551 28.35 57.18 -33.59
C TYR A 551 29.65 56.90 -34.36
N SER A 552 30.76 56.69 -33.63
CA SER A 552 32.03 56.29 -34.26
C SER A 552 31.89 54.95 -34.99
N LEU A 553 31.09 54.02 -34.47
CA LEU A 553 30.80 52.74 -35.13
C LEU A 553 29.74 52.89 -36.23
N LYS A 554 28.66 53.62 -35.97
CA LYS A 554 27.54 53.83 -36.91
C LYS A 554 27.98 54.50 -38.20
N TYR A 555 28.93 55.43 -38.08
CA TYR A 555 29.48 56.18 -39.19
C TYR A 555 30.92 55.77 -39.52
N ALA A 556 31.38 54.60 -39.06
CA ALA A 556 32.68 54.09 -39.50
C ALA A 556 32.69 53.89 -41.03
N LYS A 557 33.85 54.11 -41.65
CA LYS A 557 34.10 53.76 -43.05
C LYS A 557 34.05 52.24 -43.20
N GLN A 558 33.26 51.75 -44.15
CA GLN A 558 33.10 50.31 -44.37
C GLN A 558 34.34 49.74 -45.06
N ALA A 559 34.63 48.45 -44.82
CA ALA A 559 35.77 47.79 -45.45
C ALA A 559 35.59 47.74 -46.98
N GLY A 560 36.57 48.26 -47.72
CA GLY A 560 36.51 48.37 -49.18
C GLY A 560 35.72 49.57 -49.72
N GLU A 561 35.16 50.41 -48.85
CA GLU A 561 34.49 51.66 -49.25
C GLU A 561 35.53 52.69 -49.71
N THR A 562 35.31 53.32 -50.86
CA THR A 562 36.13 54.47 -51.29
C THR A 562 35.82 55.69 -50.43
N ASP A 563 36.74 56.64 -50.31
CA ASP A 563 36.47 57.89 -49.57
C ASP A 563 35.25 58.64 -50.13
N GLU A 564 35.08 58.67 -51.46
CA GLU A 564 33.92 59.31 -52.10
C GLU A 564 32.60 58.66 -51.66
N ALA A 565 32.47 57.33 -51.78
CA ALA A 565 31.29 56.59 -51.31
C ALA A 565 31.03 56.77 -49.81
N TYR A 566 32.08 56.82 -48.99
CA TYR A 566 31.99 57.07 -47.55
C TYR A 566 31.42 58.45 -47.26
N PHE A 567 31.97 59.51 -47.87
CA PHE A 567 31.48 60.88 -47.70
C PHE A 567 30.06 61.04 -48.25
N THR A 568 29.74 60.45 -49.40
CA THR A 568 28.37 60.48 -49.95
C THR A 568 27.37 59.81 -49.00
N ARG A 569 27.72 58.67 -48.38
CA ARG A 569 26.86 57.99 -47.40
C ARG A 569 26.69 58.80 -46.11
N LEU A 570 27.73 59.50 -45.67
CA LEU A 570 27.68 60.37 -44.48
C LEU A 570 26.72 61.55 -44.72
N VAL A 571 26.88 62.24 -45.85
CA VAL A 571 26.10 63.43 -46.23
C VAL A 571 24.64 63.08 -46.55
N ALA A 572 24.37 61.97 -47.23
CA ALA A 572 23.01 61.55 -47.59
C ALA A 572 22.13 61.16 -46.38
N LYS A 573 22.72 60.92 -45.20
CA LYS A 573 21.98 60.64 -43.96
C LYS A 573 21.64 61.89 -43.15
N GLU A 574 22.36 63.00 -43.32
CA GLU A 574 22.08 64.26 -42.60
C GLU A 574 20.91 65.05 -43.18
N THR A 575 20.49 64.77 -44.43
CA THR A 575 19.38 65.48 -45.08
C THR A 575 17.98 65.16 -44.54
N CYS A 576 17.85 64.38 -43.45
CA CYS A 576 16.55 64.05 -42.86
C CYS A 576 16.36 64.37 -41.37
N ASP A 577 17.33 64.93 -40.62
CA ASP A 577 17.09 65.09 -39.16
C ASP A 577 17.88 66.18 -38.41
N VAL A 578 18.36 67.24 -39.06
CA VAL A 578 19.05 68.33 -38.35
C VAL A 578 18.53 69.69 -38.84
N SER A 579 17.85 70.43 -37.96
CA SER A 579 17.68 71.88 -38.11
C SER A 579 19.06 72.53 -38.06
N ASP A 580 19.35 73.37 -39.05
CA ASP A 580 20.64 73.99 -39.42
C ASP A 580 21.43 74.77 -38.32
N GLU A 581 21.13 74.65 -37.03
CA GLU A 581 21.79 75.44 -35.98
C GLU A 581 23.03 74.79 -35.34
N VAL A 582 23.31 73.50 -35.56
CA VAL A 582 24.42 72.81 -34.84
C VAL A 582 25.78 72.92 -35.56
N TYR A 583 25.80 73.28 -36.84
CA TYR A 583 27.05 73.33 -37.63
C TYR A 583 27.73 74.71 -37.68
N VAL A 584 27.25 75.71 -36.92
CA VAL A 584 27.90 77.03 -36.84
C VAL A 584 28.37 77.31 -35.41
N LYS A 585 29.47 76.66 -35.02
CA LYS A 585 30.47 77.22 -34.10
C LYS A 585 31.82 76.52 -34.18
#